data_AF-A0A963I6B2-F1
#
_entry.id   AF-A0A963I6B2-F1
#
_cell.length_a   1.000
_cell.length_b   1.000
_cell.length_c   1.000
_cell.angle_alpha   90.00
_cell.angle_beta   90.00
_cell.angle_gamma   90.00
#
_symmetry.space_group_name_H-M   'P 1'
#
loop_
_entity.id
_entity.type
_entity.pdbx_description
1 polymer ?
#
loop_
_entity_poly.entity_id
_entity_poly.type
_entity_poly.pdbx_seq_one_letter_code
_entity_poly.pdbx_strand_id
1 'polypeptide(L)'
;TVTSYVIDWGDGSTSTVGSAGDVNHVYATQGAFAISVALVDEDGTHADAGSTSVSVTAPTATLSVEAGADASLLEGETLVRSVAFSDGSDDGAAGWNYEIDYGDGTIITGDTFTRSVELNHTYLDGDTEHLVTVALTDEDGETASDSFTVNVTNVAPTLDLIGADTVDEGSPYTLILADLVD
;
A
#
# COMPACT_ATOMS: atom_id res chain seq x y z
N THR A 1 -26.50 -37.04 -37.04
CA THR A 1 -25.07 -36.99 -36.69
C THR A 1 -24.75 -35.59 -36.23
N VAL A 2 -24.19 -35.44 -35.04
CA VAL A 2 -23.78 -34.11 -34.56
C VAL A 2 -22.75 -33.52 -35.51
N THR A 3 -23.00 -32.30 -35.95
CA THR A 3 -22.18 -31.51 -36.87
C THR A 3 -21.52 -30.32 -36.18
N SER A 4 -22.13 -29.77 -35.13
CA SER A 4 -21.51 -28.75 -34.28
C SER A 4 -22.09 -28.71 -32.86
N TYR A 5 -21.33 -28.05 -31.98
CA TYR A 5 -21.65 -27.78 -30.58
C TYR A 5 -21.71 -26.26 -30.42
N VAL A 6 -22.85 -25.74 -29.98
CA VAL A 6 -23.04 -24.32 -29.69
C VAL A 6 -23.07 -24.16 -28.19
N ILE A 7 -22.09 -23.44 -27.65
CA ILE A 7 -21.91 -23.20 -26.22
C ILE A 7 -22.38 -21.78 -25.93
N ASP A 8 -23.31 -21.62 -25.00
CA ASP A 8 -23.64 -20.35 -24.34
C ASP A 8 -22.91 -20.33 -23.01
N TRP A 9 -22.04 -19.33 -22.82
CA TRP A 9 -21.20 -19.21 -21.62
C TRP A 9 -21.96 -18.61 -20.43
N GLY A 10 -23.20 -18.14 -20.63
CA GLY A 10 -24.04 -17.53 -19.61
C GLY A 10 -23.74 -16.06 -19.34
N ASP A 11 -22.74 -15.48 -19.98
CA ASP A 11 -22.38 -14.05 -19.91
C ASP A 11 -22.84 -13.24 -21.15
N GLY A 12 -23.65 -13.87 -22.01
CA GLY A 12 -24.08 -13.32 -23.30
C GLY A 12 -23.16 -13.64 -24.47
N SER A 13 -22.01 -14.28 -24.22
CA SER A 13 -21.10 -14.78 -25.25
C SER A 13 -21.47 -16.19 -25.68
N THR A 14 -21.24 -16.51 -26.95
CA THR A 14 -21.41 -17.86 -27.49
C THR A 14 -20.18 -18.33 -28.25
N SER A 15 -20.00 -19.64 -28.37
CA SER A 15 -18.94 -20.26 -29.17
C SER A 15 -19.47 -21.47 -29.92
N THR A 16 -18.99 -21.69 -31.14
CA THR A 16 -19.40 -22.84 -31.97
C THR A 16 -18.17 -23.64 -32.38
N VAL A 17 -18.16 -24.93 -32.08
CA VAL A 17 -17.09 -25.86 -32.45
C VAL A 17 -17.62 -27.05 -33.24
N GLY A 18 -16.81 -27.60 -34.16
CA GLY A 18 -17.20 -28.71 -35.03
C GLY A 18 -16.99 -30.11 -34.44
N SER A 19 -16.33 -30.20 -33.28
CA SER A 19 -16.03 -31.46 -32.61
C SER A 19 -15.91 -31.25 -31.11
N ALA A 20 -16.15 -32.31 -30.33
CA ALA A 20 -15.88 -32.29 -28.89
C ALA A 20 -14.38 -32.15 -28.61
N GLY A 21 -14.04 -31.45 -27.53
CA GLY A 21 -12.68 -31.19 -27.08
C GLY A 21 -12.63 -30.01 -26.10
N ASP A 22 -11.42 -29.57 -25.78
CA ASP A 22 -11.21 -28.42 -24.91
C ASP A 22 -11.62 -27.13 -25.63
N VAL A 23 -12.44 -26.32 -24.97
CA VAL A 23 -12.86 -25.00 -25.44
C VAL A 23 -12.62 -24.00 -24.32
N ASN A 24 -11.89 -22.93 -24.63
CA ASN A 24 -11.53 -21.91 -23.66
C ASN A 24 -12.43 -20.68 -23.80
N HIS A 25 -12.77 -20.07 -22.68
CA HIS A 25 -13.48 -18.79 -22.59
C HIS A 25 -12.91 -17.96 -21.44
N VAL A 26 -12.95 -16.64 -21.58
CA VAL A 26 -12.51 -15.69 -20.56
C VAL A 26 -13.72 -14.87 -20.15
N TYR A 27 -14.11 -15.00 -18.88
CA TYR A 27 -15.16 -14.18 -18.30
C TYR A 27 -14.59 -12.81 -17.92
N ALA A 28 -15.20 -11.75 -18.45
CA ALA A 28 -14.76 -10.38 -18.18
C ALA A 28 -15.16 -9.86 -16.80
N THR A 29 -16.11 -10.53 -16.13
CA THR A 29 -16.64 -10.11 -14.83
C THR A 29 -16.76 -11.30 -13.89
N GLN A 30 -16.66 -11.03 -12.59
CA GLN A 30 -17.01 -12.00 -11.57
C GLN A 30 -18.53 -12.27 -11.57
N GLY A 31 -18.92 -13.48 -11.21
CA GLY A 31 -20.32 -13.86 -11.17
C GLY A 31 -20.54 -15.37 -11.24
N ALA A 32 -21.77 -15.78 -10.98
CA ALA A 32 -22.22 -17.13 -11.25
C ALA A 32 -22.80 -17.18 -12.66
N PHE A 33 -22.23 -18.00 -13.54
CA PHE A 33 -22.67 -18.16 -14.91
C PHE A 33 -23.18 -19.58 -15.14
N ALA A 34 -24.31 -19.68 -15.84
CA ALA A 34 -24.88 -20.95 -16.27
C ALA A 34 -24.45 -21.22 -17.72
N ILE A 35 -23.58 -22.21 -17.90
CA ILE A 35 -23.12 -22.65 -19.21
C ILE A 35 -24.13 -23.66 -19.75
N SER A 36 -24.56 -23.48 -20.99
CA SER A 36 -25.42 -24.43 -21.69
C SER A 36 -24.84 -24.79 -23.05
N VAL A 37 -25.13 -26.01 -23.51
CA VAL A 37 -24.69 -26.51 -24.82
C VAL A 37 -25.90 -26.99 -25.60
N ALA A 38 -26.00 -26.54 -26.84
CA ALA A 38 -26.88 -27.08 -27.85
C ALA A 38 -26.07 -27.89 -28.89
N LEU A 39 -26.65 -28.97 -29.39
CA LEU A 39 -26.07 -29.77 -30.47
C LEU A 39 -26.81 -29.49 -31.77
N VAL A 40 -26.08 -29.46 -32.88
CA VAL A 40 -26.68 -29.32 -34.21
C VAL A 40 -26.41 -30.57 -35.01
N ASP A 41 -27.45 -31.20 -35.56
CA ASP A 41 -27.34 -32.30 -36.51
C ASP A 41 -28.20 -32.04 -37.76
N GLU A 42 -28.36 -33.04 -38.63
CA GLU A 42 -29.14 -32.91 -39.86
C GLU A 42 -30.65 -32.71 -39.60
N ASP A 43 -31.13 -33.00 -38.39
CA ASP A 43 -32.52 -32.83 -37.97
C ASP A 43 -32.77 -31.47 -37.29
N GLY A 44 -31.71 -30.69 -37.03
CA GLY A 44 -31.79 -29.31 -36.55
C GLY A 44 -30.97 -29.05 -35.27
N THR A 45 -31.37 -28.00 -34.54
CA THR A 45 -30.75 -27.63 -33.26
C THR A 45 -31.48 -28.27 -32.10
N HIS A 46 -30.75 -29.03 -31.30
CA HIS A 46 -31.21 -29.65 -30.06
C HIS A 46 -30.67 -28.84 -28.88
N ALA A 47 -31.53 -27.99 -28.34
CA ALA A 47 -31.22 -27.20 -27.14
C ALA A 47 -31.07 -28.10 -25.90
N ASP A 48 -30.42 -27.56 -24.86
CA ASP A 48 -30.29 -28.20 -23.54
C ASP A 48 -29.63 -29.60 -23.57
N ALA A 49 -28.70 -29.81 -24.50
CA ALA A 49 -27.95 -31.07 -24.60
C ALA A 49 -27.00 -31.29 -23.40
N GLY A 50 -26.66 -30.22 -22.68
CA GLY A 50 -25.95 -30.28 -21.41
C GLY A 50 -25.84 -28.89 -20.78
N SER A 51 -25.65 -28.86 -19.46
CA SER A 51 -25.39 -27.62 -18.73
C SER A 51 -24.50 -27.86 -17.52
N THR A 52 -23.79 -26.81 -17.12
CA THR A 52 -23.02 -26.74 -15.88
C THR A 52 -23.01 -25.29 -15.40
N SER A 53 -22.60 -25.05 -14.16
CA SER A 53 -22.37 -23.69 -13.67
C SER A 53 -20.90 -23.48 -13.32
N VAL A 54 -20.48 -22.23 -13.41
CA VAL A 54 -19.17 -21.76 -12.95
C VAL A 54 -19.36 -20.52 -12.09
N SER A 55 -18.60 -20.44 -11.00
CA SER A 55 -18.50 -19.23 -10.18
C SER A 55 -17.16 -18.58 -10.46
N VAL A 56 -17.16 -17.47 -11.16
CA VAL A 56 -15.98 -16.65 -11.45
C VAL A 56 -15.83 -15.66 -10.31
N THR A 57 -14.67 -15.65 -9.67
CA THR A 57 -14.33 -14.70 -8.60
C THR A 57 -13.34 -13.67 -9.11
N ALA A 58 -13.28 -12.51 -8.44
CA ALA A 58 -12.17 -11.60 -8.63
C ALA A 58 -10.84 -12.28 -8.27
N PRO A 59 -9.70 -11.79 -8.81
CA PRO A 59 -8.39 -12.08 -8.28
C PRO A 59 -8.34 -11.82 -6.76
N THR A 60 -7.46 -12.55 -6.07
CA THR A 60 -7.23 -12.26 -4.64
C THR A 60 -6.30 -11.07 -4.53
N ALA A 61 -6.68 -10.09 -3.70
CA ALA A 61 -5.84 -8.95 -3.43
C ALA A 61 -4.51 -9.34 -2.79
N THR A 62 -3.44 -8.75 -3.27
CA THR A 62 -2.07 -9.17 -2.96
C THR A 62 -1.15 -8.03 -2.56
N LEU A 63 -1.62 -6.78 -2.64
CA LEU A 63 -0.91 -5.64 -2.09
C LEU A 63 -0.76 -5.80 -0.57
N SER A 64 0.48 -5.69 -0.09
CA SER A 64 0.80 -5.74 1.34
C SER A 64 2.04 -4.91 1.65
N VAL A 65 2.05 -4.24 2.79
CA VAL A 65 3.17 -3.41 3.28
C VAL A 65 3.53 -3.80 4.70
N GLU A 66 4.81 -3.69 5.04
CA GLU A 66 5.35 -3.85 6.39
C GLU A 66 6.20 -2.61 6.69
N ALA A 67 5.67 -1.70 7.51
CA ALA A 67 6.28 -0.43 7.86
C ALA A 67 7.47 -0.62 8.84
N GLY A 68 7.58 -1.81 9.43
CA GLY A 68 8.68 -2.26 10.26
C GLY A 68 8.50 -1.93 11.74
N ALA A 69 9.52 -2.24 12.55
CA ALA A 69 9.43 -2.05 14.00
C ALA A 69 9.46 -0.57 14.41
N ASP A 70 8.94 -0.32 15.62
CA ASP A 70 9.01 0.97 16.33
C ASP A 70 10.44 1.55 16.37
N ALA A 71 10.51 2.87 16.44
CA ALA A 71 11.75 3.63 16.51
C ALA A 71 11.79 4.55 17.73
N SER A 72 13.00 4.98 18.11
CA SER A 72 13.20 6.03 19.09
C SER A 72 14.21 7.02 18.56
N LEU A 73 13.91 8.30 18.74
CA LEU A 73 14.72 9.42 18.24
C LEU A 73 14.85 10.46 19.35
N LEU A 74 15.94 11.23 19.30
CA LEU A 74 15.97 12.50 20.01
C LEU A 74 15.20 13.56 19.20
N GLU A 75 14.61 14.54 19.87
CA GLU A 75 14.04 15.69 19.16
C GLU A 75 15.10 16.37 18.28
N GLY A 76 14.67 16.86 17.12
CA GLY A 76 15.56 17.39 16.09
C GLY A 76 16.25 16.33 15.22
N GLU A 77 16.21 15.04 15.57
CA GLU A 77 16.72 13.98 14.69
C GLU A 77 15.76 13.65 13.55
N THR A 78 16.32 13.25 12.42
CA THR A 78 15.57 12.84 11.23
C THR A 78 15.35 11.33 11.22
N LEU A 79 14.09 10.92 11.18
CA LEU A 79 13.68 9.58 10.77
C LEU A 79 14.01 9.36 9.30
N VAL A 80 14.86 8.37 9.01
CA VAL A 80 15.09 7.89 7.63
C VAL A 80 14.78 6.41 7.59
N ARG A 81 13.86 5.99 6.70
CA ARG A 81 13.46 4.58 6.57
C ARG A 81 13.01 4.26 5.16
N SER A 82 13.44 3.10 4.65
CA SER A 82 12.86 2.50 3.45
C SER A 82 11.80 1.48 3.85
N VAL A 83 10.56 1.69 3.43
CA VAL A 83 9.44 0.78 3.67
C VAL A 83 9.19 -0.02 2.40
N ALA A 84 9.39 -1.33 2.49
CA ALA A 84 9.16 -2.24 1.38
C ALA A 84 7.71 -2.75 1.38
N PHE A 85 7.20 -3.04 0.19
CA PHE A 85 5.89 -3.64 0.02
C PHE A 85 5.93 -4.68 -1.11
N SER A 86 4.91 -5.53 -1.16
CA SER A 86 4.69 -6.48 -2.24
C SER A 86 3.32 -6.28 -2.83
N ASP A 87 3.19 -6.67 -4.09
CA ASP A 87 1.95 -6.67 -4.83
C ASP A 87 2.02 -7.87 -5.78
N GLY A 88 0.97 -8.67 -5.87
CA GLY A 88 0.96 -9.96 -6.57
C GLY A 88 0.67 -9.80 -8.06
N SER A 89 0.00 -10.79 -8.66
CA SER A 89 -0.15 -10.97 -10.11
C SER A 89 -1.04 -9.94 -10.84
N ASP A 90 -1.17 -8.74 -10.28
CA ASP A 90 -1.63 -7.53 -10.96
C ASP A 90 -0.46 -6.53 -11.10
N ASP A 91 0.73 -7.04 -11.43
CA ASP A 91 1.97 -6.27 -11.55
C ASP A 91 2.04 -5.41 -12.82
N GLY A 92 0.87 -4.98 -13.32
CA GLY A 92 0.74 -3.98 -14.36
C GLY A 92 1.69 -2.83 -14.09
N ALA A 93 2.32 -2.30 -15.13
CA ALA A 93 3.35 -1.25 -15.08
C ALA A 93 2.87 0.12 -14.54
N ALA A 94 1.85 0.10 -13.70
CA ALA A 94 0.98 1.11 -13.13
C ALA A 94 1.66 2.05 -12.12
N GLY A 95 2.52 1.50 -11.25
CA GLY A 95 2.96 2.22 -10.05
C GLY A 95 1.89 2.23 -8.96
N TRP A 96 2.22 2.83 -7.82
CA TRP A 96 1.38 2.86 -6.62
C TRP A 96 1.30 4.28 -6.07
N ASN A 97 0.10 4.70 -5.69
CA ASN A 97 -0.06 5.89 -4.86
C ASN A 97 0.29 5.53 -3.42
N TYR A 98 1.01 6.40 -2.73
CA TYR A 98 1.29 6.27 -1.31
C TYR A 98 0.83 7.50 -0.52
N GLU A 99 0.49 7.26 0.73
CA GLU A 99 0.27 8.27 1.78
C GLU A 99 1.10 7.88 3.00
N ILE A 100 1.83 8.85 3.56
CA ILE A 100 2.58 8.72 4.81
C ILE A 100 2.03 9.77 5.77
N ASP A 101 1.38 9.33 6.83
CA ASP A 101 1.03 10.17 7.98
C ASP A 101 2.10 9.99 9.05
N TYR A 102 2.82 11.05 9.40
CA TYR A 102 3.88 11.00 10.41
C TYR A 102 3.36 11.08 11.85
N GLY A 103 2.05 11.25 12.06
CA GLY A 103 1.44 11.28 13.39
C GLY A 103 1.63 12.60 14.15
N ASP A 104 2.21 13.62 13.51
CA ASP A 104 2.37 14.98 14.05
C ASP A 104 1.51 16.03 13.29
N GLY A 105 0.62 15.56 12.42
CA GLY A 105 -0.17 16.39 11.51
C GLY A 105 0.49 16.62 10.14
N THR A 106 1.72 16.16 9.93
CA THR A 106 2.37 16.12 8.63
C THR A 106 1.94 14.89 7.86
N ILE A 107 1.33 15.10 6.69
CA ILE A 107 0.97 14.04 5.76
C ILE A 107 1.64 14.31 4.42
N ILE A 108 2.28 13.30 3.85
CA ILE A 108 2.88 13.34 2.51
C ILE A 108 2.19 12.31 1.64
N THR A 109 1.84 12.71 0.42
CA THR A 109 1.33 11.80 -0.61
C THR A 109 2.22 11.84 -1.85
N GLY A 110 2.19 10.77 -2.63
CA GLY A 110 2.95 10.70 -3.88
C GLY A 110 2.74 9.39 -4.62
N ASP A 111 3.57 9.18 -5.64
CA ASP A 111 3.55 7.98 -6.48
C ASP A 111 4.93 7.31 -6.47
N THR A 112 4.95 5.98 -6.53
CA THR A 112 6.17 5.21 -6.67
C THR A 112 6.02 4.15 -7.76
N PHE A 113 7.10 3.89 -8.49
CA PHE A 113 7.20 2.80 -9.48
C PHE A 113 8.16 1.71 -9.01
N THR A 114 8.69 1.84 -7.80
CA THR A 114 9.51 0.84 -7.13
C THR A 114 8.75 0.27 -5.96
N ARG A 115 9.04 -0.99 -5.59
CA ARG A 115 8.43 -1.69 -4.44
C ARG A 115 8.95 -1.20 -3.08
N SER A 116 9.16 0.10 -2.96
CA SER A 116 9.53 0.78 -1.72
C SER A 116 9.07 2.22 -1.71
N VAL A 117 8.88 2.75 -0.50
CA VAL A 117 8.62 4.15 -0.19
C VAL A 117 9.66 4.62 0.83
N GLU A 118 10.28 5.78 0.59
CA GLU A 118 11.29 6.35 1.48
C GLU A 118 10.68 7.40 2.40
N LEU A 119 10.84 7.21 3.71
CA LEU A 119 10.47 8.16 4.75
C LEU A 119 11.68 9.04 5.08
N ASN A 120 11.43 10.34 5.22
CA ASN A 120 12.41 11.33 5.64
C ASN A 120 11.66 12.46 6.36
N HIS A 121 11.71 12.45 7.69
CA HIS A 121 10.97 13.41 8.51
C HIS A 121 11.70 13.73 9.81
N THR A 122 11.63 14.98 10.25
CA THR A 122 12.23 15.42 11.52
C THR A 122 11.13 15.84 12.47
N TYR A 123 11.15 15.27 13.67
CA TYR A 123 10.29 15.69 14.78
C TYR A 123 10.99 16.79 15.57
N LEU A 124 10.44 18.00 15.56
CA LEU A 124 11.09 19.19 16.14
C LEU A 124 10.88 19.33 17.65
N ASP A 125 9.88 18.67 18.21
CA ASP A 125 9.53 18.72 19.63
C ASP A 125 9.41 17.28 20.14
N GLY A 126 9.93 17.04 21.34
CA GLY A 126 9.98 15.72 21.96
C GLY A 126 8.89 15.46 23.02
N ASP A 127 9.18 14.45 23.83
CA ASP A 127 8.32 13.91 24.90
C ASP A 127 6.94 13.44 24.41
N THR A 128 6.90 12.94 23.19
CA THR A 128 5.67 12.49 22.51
C THR A 128 5.91 11.23 21.68
N GLU A 129 4.90 10.37 21.65
CA GLU A 129 4.82 9.23 20.73
C GLU A 129 4.02 9.61 19.48
N HIS A 130 4.57 9.32 18.31
CA HIS A 130 3.91 9.53 17.02
C HIS A 130 3.64 8.19 16.34
N LEU A 131 2.38 7.96 15.95
CA LEU A 131 2.00 6.78 15.17
C LEU A 131 2.19 7.10 13.68
N VAL A 132 3.24 6.54 13.06
CA VAL A 132 3.51 6.70 11.64
C VAL A 132 2.73 5.64 10.87
N THR A 133 1.90 6.06 9.92
CA THR A 133 1.11 5.16 9.07
C THR A 133 1.55 5.30 7.62
N VAL A 134 1.81 4.18 6.96
CA VAL A 134 2.09 4.10 5.53
C VAL A 134 0.94 3.38 4.87
N ALA A 135 0.29 4.03 3.90
CA ALA A 135 -0.78 3.46 3.09
C ALA A 135 -0.38 3.47 1.62
N LEU A 136 -0.75 2.41 0.89
CA LEU A 136 -0.53 2.22 -0.53
C LEU A 136 -1.85 1.88 -1.22
N THR A 137 -2.01 2.37 -2.45
CA THR A 137 -3.10 2.02 -3.36
C THR A 137 -2.52 1.67 -4.73
N ASP A 138 -2.92 0.54 -5.31
CA ASP A 138 -2.58 0.20 -6.71
C ASP A 138 -3.59 0.79 -7.71
N GLU A 139 -3.38 0.57 -9.01
CA GLU A 139 -4.26 1.10 -10.07
C GLU A 139 -5.64 0.44 -10.12
N ASP A 140 -5.75 -0.82 -9.68
CA ASP A 140 -7.01 -1.57 -9.62
C ASP A 140 -7.80 -1.25 -8.34
N GLY A 141 -7.22 -0.42 -7.46
CA GLY A 141 -7.83 0.11 -6.25
C GLY A 141 -7.68 -0.80 -5.03
N GLU A 142 -6.79 -1.80 -5.09
CA GLU A 142 -6.37 -2.52 -3.89
C GLU A 142 -5.61 -1.58 -2.96
N THR A 143 -5.81 -1.76 -1.66
CA THR A 143 -5.18 -0.91 -0.65
C THR A 143 -4.49 -1.78 0.40
N ALA A 144 -3.35 -1.30 0.89
CA ALA A 144 -2.65 -1.87 2.03
C ALA A 144 -2.16 -0.76 2.94
N SER A 145 -2.16 -0.99 4.25
CA SER A 145 -1.56 -0.07 5.21
C SER A 145 -0.91 -0.81 6.36
N ASP A 146 0.11 -0.19 6.92
CA ASP A 146 0.78 -0.64 8.15
C ASP A 146 1.35 0.56 8.90
N SER A 147 1.65 0.38 10.19
CA SER A 147 2.10 1.46 11.07
C SER A 147 3.14 1.03 12.09
N PHE A 148 3.91 2.01 12.56
CA PHE A 148 4.88 1.85 13.64
C PHE A 148 4.93 3.11 14.50
N THR A 149 5.36 2.97 15.74
CA THR A 149 5.49 4.09 16.68
C THR A 149 6.88 4.69 16.59
N VAL A 150 6.96 6.01 16.62
CA VAL A 150 8.19 6.77 16.85
C VAL A 150 8.09 7.47 18.19
N ASN A 151 8.91 7.05 19.15
CA ASN A 151 9.03 7.72 20.44
C ASN A 151 10.12 8.79 20.36
N VAL A 152 9.74 10.06 20.47
CA VAL A 152 10.66 11.20 20.40
C VAL A 152 10.92 11.68 21.82
N THR A 153 12.16 11.58 22.27
CA THR A 153 12.54 12.05 23.62
C THR A 153 13.13 13.46 23.56
N ASN A 154 12.67 14.32 24.46
CA ASN A 154 13.20 15.67 24.64
C ASN A 154 14.70 15.66 24.98
N VAL A 155 15.45 16.56 24.38
CA VAL A 155 16.86 16.87 24.70
C VAL A 155 16.87 18.10 25.60
N ALA A 156 17.43 17.99 26.80
CA ALA A 156 17.44 19.14 27.71
C ALA A 156 18.34 20.27 27.16
N PRO A 157 17.89 21.53 27.15
CA PRO A 157 18.71 22.64 26.68
C PRO A 157 19.94 22.83 27.56
N THR A 158 21.04 23.25 26.93
CA THR A 158 22.31 23.51 27.62
C THR A 158 22.72 24.97 27.44
N LEU A 159 23.37 25.55 28.46
CA LEU A 159 23.81 26.94 28.47
C LEU A 159 25.16 27.05 29.16
N ASP A 160 26.11 27.71 28.51
CA ASP A 160 27.42 27.98 29.08
C ASP A 160 27.45 29.32 29.83
N LEU A 161 28.11 29.30 30.99
CA LEU A 161 28.30 30.47 31.84
C LEU A 161 29.77 30.83 31.88
N ILE A 162 30.10 32.03 31.40
CA ILE A 162 31.48 32.53 31.38
C ILE A 162 31.55 33.79 32.25
N GLY A 163 32.53 33.83 33.15
CA GLY A 163 32.77 34.99 33.99
C GLY A 163 34.09 34.89 34.74
N ALA A 164 34.47 35.96 35.44
CA ALA A 164 35.70 35.99 36.20
C ALA A 164 35.58 35.17 37.51
N ASP A 165 36.62 34.44 37.90
CA ASP A 165 36.60 33.66 39.15
C ASP A 165 36.50 34.53 40.42
N THR A 166 36.90 35.80 40.33
CA THR A 166 36.88 36.76 41.44
C THR A 166 36.53 38.17 40.95
N VAL A 167 35.88 38.96 41.80
CA VAL A 167 35.63 40.39 41.60
C VAL A 167 35.81 41.13 42.92
N ASP A 168 36.37 42.35 42.89
CA ASP A 168 36.54 43.17 44.09
C ASP A 168 35.20 43.65 44.65
N GLU A 169 35.10 43.77 45.97
CA GLU A 169 33.91 44.30 46.65
C GLU A 169 33.56 45.71 46.11
N GLY A 170 32.27 45.90 45.78
CA GLY A 170 31.77 47.15 45.21
C GLY A 170 32.00 47.32 43.71
N SER A 171 32.68 46.37 43.04
CA SER A 171 32.87 46.38 41.58
C SER A 171 31.77 45.58 40.85
N PRO A 172 31.41 45.97 39.62
CA PRO A 172 30.44 45.22 38.82
C PRO A 172 31.02 43.88 38.34
N TYR A 173 30.23 42.81 38.50
CA TYR A 173 30.52 41.51 37.90
C TYR A 173 29.80 41.37 36.55
N THR A 174 30.48 40.81 35.55
CA THR A 174 29.87 40.47 34.26
C THR A 174 29.78 38.96 34.13
N LEU A 175 28.55 38.45 34.06
CA LEU A 175 28.25 37.08 33.67
C LEU A 175 27.89 37.09 32.19
N ILE A 176 28.54 36.24 31.40
CA ILE A 176 28.22 35.99 30.01
C ILE A 176 27.42 34.69 29.95
N LEU A 177 26.24 34.76 29.34
CA LEU A 177 25.45 33.61 28.94
C LEU A 177 25.88 33.30 27.50
N ALA A 178 26.51 32.15 27.27
CA ALA A 178 27.06 31.73 25.98
C ALA A 178 26.48 30.37 25.56
N ASP A 179 26.61 30.06 24.27
CA ASP A 179 26.37 28.72 23.69
C ASP A 179 25.08 28.04 24.15
N LEU A 180 23.95 28.75 24.08
CA LEU A 180 22.63 28.13 24.24
C LEU A 180 22.42 27.13 23.10
N VAL A 181 22.29 25.85 23.44
CA VAL A 181 21.91 24.77 22.53
C VAL A 181 20.60 24.18 23.03
N ASP A 182 19.62 24.17 22.13
CA ASP A 182 18.28 23.57 22.26
C ASP A 182 18.08 22.70 21.01
#